data_AF-A0A9E0QUY6-F1
#
_entry.id   AF-A0A9E0QUY6-F1
#
_cell.length_a   1.000
_cell.length_b   1.000
_cell.length_c   1.000
_cell.angle_alpha   90.00
_cell.angle_beta   90.00
_cell.angle_gamma   90.00
#
_symmetry.space_group_name_H-M   'P 1'
#
loop_
_entity.id
_entity.type
_entity.pdbx_description
1 polymer ?
#
loop_
_entity_poly.entity_id
_entity_poly.type
_entity_poly.pdbx_seq_one_letter_code
_entity_poly.pdbx_strand_id
1 'polypeptide(L)'
;MEARMTVKTTLSFTDRHHQFLSAKVEQGVFATQSAAVAAALEQMIRDEQERDVALAALAQEIRARMETPREEFTDQDDAFAAAHRTIGTARGA
;
A
#
# COMPACT_ATOMS: atom_id res chain seq x y z
N MET A 1 11.89 -26.07 9.01
CA MET A 1 11.92 -25.54 7.63
C MET A 1 10.79 -26.21 6.89
N GLU A 2 9.60 -25.60 6.89
CA GLU A 2 8.46 -26.18 6.19
C GLU A 2 8.79 -26.24 4.70
N ALA A 3 8.63 -27.44 4.11
CA ALA A 3 8.75 -27.60 2.67
C ALA A 3 7.67 -26.74 2.01
N ARG A 4 8.08 -25.80 1.15
CA ARG A 4 7.16 -25.03 0.29
C ARG A 4 6.47 -26.01 -0.67
N MET A 5 5.35 -26.60 -0.24
CA MET A 5 4.53 -27.42 -1.10
C MET A 5 3.77 -26.51 -2.06
N THR A 6 4.06 -26.65 -3.35
CA THR A 6 3.26 -26.03 -4.41
C THR A 6 1.99 -26.85 -4.61
N VAL A 7 0.83 -26.23 -4.45
CA VAL A 7 -0.46 -26.84 -4.77
C VAL A 7 -0.80 -26.55 -6.22
N LYS A 8 -1.11 -27.60 -7.00
CA LYS A 8 -1.56 -27.43 -8.38
C LYS A 8 -3.02 -26.99 -8.39
N THR A 9 -3.26 -25.80 -8.92
CA THR A 9 -4.59 -25.24 -9.11
C THR A 9 -4.83 -24.96 -10.59
N THR A 10 -5.99 -25.34 -11.10
CA THR A 10 -6.41 -24.98 -12.47
C THR A 10 -7.09 -23.61 -12.40
N LEU A 11 -6.56 -22.64 -13.14
CA LEU A 11 -7.10 -21.28 -13.25
C LEU A 11 -7.43 -20.99 -14.71
N SER A 12 -8.56 -20.32 -14.94
CA SER A 12 -8.91 -19.82 -16.26
C SER A 12 -8.45 -18.39 -16.40
N PHE A 13 -7.68 -18.10 -17.44
CA PHE A 13 -7.27 -16.75 -17.81
C PHE A 13 -8.03 -16.31 -19.05
N THR A 14 -8.28 -15.00 -19.17
CA THR A 14 -8.66 -14.45 -20.48
C THR A 14 -7.45 -14.50 -21.42
N ASP A 15 -7.70 -14.47 -22.73
CA ASP A 15 -6.63 -14.53 -23.74
C ASP A 15 -5.56 -13.45 -23.52
N ARG A 16 -5.98 -12.24 -23.14
CA ARG A 16 -5.08 -11.13 -22.81
C ARG A 16 -4.11 -11.48 -21.68
N HIS A 17 -4.60 -12.07 -20.59
CA HIS A 17 -3.75 -12.42 -19.44
C HIS A 17 -2.82 -13.58 -19.78
N HIS A 18 -3.33 -14.58 -20.51
CA HIS A 18 -2.51 -15.70 -20.97
C HIS A 18 -1.38 -15.22 -21.89
N GLN A 19 -1.67 -14.38 -22.88
CA GLN A 19 -0.67 -13.81 -23.78
C GLN A 19 0.36 -12.97 -23.04
N PHE A 20 -0.08 -12.18 -22.06
CA PHE A 20 0.84 -11.40 -21.21
C PHE A 20 1.80 -12.30 -20.43
N LEU A 21 1.30 -13.37 -19.79
CA LEU A 21 2.13 -14.30 -19.04
C LEU A 21 3.12 -15.04 -19.95
N SER A 22 2.68 -15.50 -21.12
CA SER A 22 3.56 -16.14 -22.11
C SER A 22 4.66 -15.21 -22.58
N ALA A 23 4.32 -13.96 -22.94
CA ALA A 23 5.31 -12.98 -23.36
C ALA A 23 6.36 -12.70 -22.28
N LYS A 24 5.98 -12.69 -21.00
CA LYS A 24 6.93 -12.48 -19.90
C LYS A 24 7.88 -13.65 -19.67
N VAL A 25 7.42 -14.88 -19.96
CA VAL A 25 8.30 -16.06 -19.95
C VAL A 25 9.23 -16.05 -21.16
N GLU A 26 8.72 -15.74 -22.36
CA GLU A 26 9.51 -15.62 -23.59
C GLU A 26 10.60 -14.54 -23.49
N GLN A 27 10.29 -13.41 -22.83
CA GLN A 27 11.25 -12.35 -22.52
C GLN A 27 12.30 -12.75 -21.47
N GLY A 28 12.17 -13.92 -20.83
CA GLY A 28 13.05 -14.38 -19.75
C GLY A 28 12.86 -13.65 -18.42
N VAL A 29 11.78 -12.87 -18.26
CA VAL A 29 11.48 -12.16 -16.99
C VAL A 29 11.12 -13.17 -15.88
N PHE A 30 10.40 -14.22 -16.25
CA PHE A 30 10.07 -15.33 -15.36
C PHE A 30 10.44 -16.66 -15.98
N ALA A 31 10.87 -17.61 -15.15
CA ALA A 31 11.22 -18.96 -15.62
C ALA A 31 10.00 -19.75 -16.12
N THR A 32 8.82 -19.52 -15.54
CA THR A 32 7.57 -20.20 -15.90
C THR A 32 6.37 -19.28 -15.67
N GLN A 33 5.23 -19.62 -16.27
CA GLN A 33 3.96 -18.90 -16.02
C GLN A 33 3.54 -19.01 -14.54
N SER A 34 3.74 -20.18 -13.90
CA SER A 34 3.46 -20.35 -12.47
C SER A 34 4.30 -19.43 -11.59
N ALA A 35 5.58 -19.19 -11.95
CA ALA A 35 6.42 -18.24 -11.23
C ALA A 35 5.94 -16.80 -11.38
N ALA A 36 5.46 -16.41 -12.56
CA ALA A 36 4.88 -15.10 -12.81
C ALA A 36 3.59 -14.87 -11.99
N VAL A 37 2.71 -15.88 -11.94
CA VAL A 37 1.49 -15.83 -11.12
C VAL A 37 1.83 -15.76 -9.63
N ALA A 38 2.79 -16.56 -9.15
CA ALA A 38 3.23 -16.51 -7.76
C ALA A 38 3.78 -15.12 -7.39
N ALA A 39 4.58 -14.51 -8.26
CA ALA A 39 5.11 -13.16 -8.04
C ALA A 39 4.00 -12.10 -8.00
N ALA A 40 2.98 -12.22 -8.86
CA ALA A 40 1.83 -11.31 -8.85
C ALA A 40 1.01 -11.45 -7.55
N LEU A 41 0.76 -12.68 -7.09
CA LEU A 41 0.06 -12.93 -5.83
C LEU A 41 0.86 -12.41 -4.62
N GLU A 42 2.19 -12.57 -4.62
CA GLU A 42 3.03 -12.04 -3.56
C GLU A 42 2.96 -10.50 -3.48
N GLN A 43 2.87 -9.81 -4.62
CA GLN A 43 2.63 -8.36 -4.63
C GLN A 43 1.27 -8.03 -4.03
N MET A 44 0.20 -8.73 -4.45
CA MET A 44 -1.14 -8.50 -3.91
C MET A 44 -1.19 -8.71 -2.38
N ILE A 45 -0.51 -9.74 -1.86
CA ILE A 45 -0.42 -10.01 -0.42
C ILE A 45 0.29 -8.85 0.30
N ARG A 46 1.38 -8.33 -0.27
CA ARG A 46 2.08 -7.18 0.31
C ARG A 46 1.20 -5.93 0.31
N ASP A 47 0.54 -5.65 -0.80
CA ASP A 47 -0.36 -4.49 -0.92
C ASP A 47 -1.50 -4.58 0.11
N GLU A 48 -2.07 -5.77 0.32
CA GLU A 48 -3.09 -6.00 1.35
C GLU A 48 -2.56 -5.78 2.76
N GLN A 49 -1.36 -6.29 3.07
CA GLN A 49 -0.71 -6.08 4.37
C GLN A 49 -0.41 -4.60 4.64
N GLU A 50 0.11 -3.88 3.64
CA GLU A 50 0.37 -2.44 3.74
C GLU A 50 -0.92 -1.65 3.96
N ARG A 51 -1.97 -2.01 3.22
CA ARG A 51 -3.30 -1.42 3.39
C ARG A 51 -3.85 -1.65 4.80
N ASP A 52 -3.72 -2.85 5.34
CA ASP A 52 -4.21 -3.18 6.68
C ASP A 52 -3.46 -2.40 7.77
N VAL A 53 -2.14 -2.24 7.63
CA VAL A 53 -1.33 -1.39 8.53
C VAL A 53 -1.80 0.06 8.47
N ALA A 54 -2.00 0.62 7.28
CA ALA A 54 -2.47 1.98 7.11
C ALA A 54 -3.87 2.19 7.71
N LEU A 55 -4.80 1.25 7.48
CA LEU A 55 -6.14 1.30 8.04
C LEU A 55 -6.14 1.16 9.57
N ALA A 56 -5.29 0.31 10.13
CA ALA A 56 -5.14 0.17 11.57
C ALA A 56 -4.64 1.47 12.22
N ALA A 57 -3.65 2.13 11.60
CA ALA A 57 -3.13 3.42 12.06
C ALA A 57 -4.21 4.52 12.02
N LEU A 58 -4.97 4.60 10.92
CA LEU A 58 -6.09 5.55 10.80
C LEU A 58 -7.17 5.29 11.85
N ALA A 59 -7.54 4.03 12.07
CA ALA A 59 -8.54 3.68 13.07
C ALA A 59 -8.06 4.01 14.50
N GLN A 60 -6.77 3.83 14.80
CA GLN A 60 -6.18 4.24 16.07
C GLN A 60 -6.24 5.76 16.25
N GLU A 61 -5.85 6.53 15.23
CA GLU A 61 -5.90 8.00 15.27
C GLU A 61 -7.32 8.52 15.47
N ILE A 62 -8.31 7.93 14.79
CA ILE A 62 -9.72 8.30 14.99
C ILE A 62 -10.16 8.05 16.44
N ARG A 63 -9.82 6.89 17.00
CA ARG A 63 -10.14 6.58 18.42
C ARG A 63 -9.46 7.55 19.37
N ALA A 64 -8.17 7.82 19.17
CA ALA A 64 -7.42 8.77 19.97
C ALA A 64 -8.08 10.16 19.97
N ARG A 65 -8.49 10.66 18.79
CA ARG A 65 -9.22 11.93 18.67
C ARG A 65 -10.59 11.92 19.34
N MET A 66 -11.32 10.81 19.25
CA MET A 66 -12.61 10.66 19.91
C MET A 66 -12.49 10.65 21.44
N GLU A 67 -11.37 10.15 21.96
CA GLU A 67 -11.07 10.09 23.39
C GLU A 67 -10.42 11.39 23.93
N THR A 68 -9.91 12.26 23.04
CA THR A 68 -9.25 13.51 23.43
C THR A 68 -10.28 14.51 23.99
N PRO A 69 -10.12 15.01 25.23
CA PRO A 69 -10.95 16.06 25.79
C PRO A 69 -10.89 17.35 24.97
N ARG A 70 -11.99 18.09 24.90
CA ARG A 70 -12.10 19.30 24.05
C ARG A 70 -11.12 20.39 24.50
N GLU A 71 -10.78 20.43 25.77
CA GLU A 71 -9.85 21.37 26.39
C GLU A 71 -8.40 21.17 25.91
N GLU A 72 -8.07 19.97 25.41
CA GLU A 72 -6.75 19.65 24.85
C GLU A 72 -6.63 20.00 23.36
N PHE A 73 -7.71 20.49 22.74
CA PHE A 73 -7.69 20.86 21.33
C PHE A 73 -6.88 22.15 21.17
N THR A 74 -5.95 22.13 20.22
CA THR A 74 -5.18 23.34 19.87
C THR A 74 -6.00 24.23 18.94
N ASP A 75 -5.94 25.53 19.18
CA ASP A 75 -6.51 26.52 18.25
C ASP A 75 -5.76 26.49 16.91
N GLN A 76 -6.49 26.65 15.81
CA GLN A 76 -5.92 26.55 14.46
C GLN A 76 -4.87 27.65 14.19
N ASP A 77 -5.10 28.87 14.70
CA ASP A 77 -4.23 30.00 14.39
C ASP A 77 -2.88 29.80 15.09
N ASP A 78 -2.91 29.28 16.32
CA ASP A 78 -1.70 28.88 17.06
C ASP A 78 -0.99 27.69 16.40
N ALA A 79 -1.74 26.66 15.98
CA ALA A 79 -1.18 25.45 15.36
C ALA A 79 -0.44 25.75 14.05
N PHE A 80 -0.95 26.70 13.25
CA PHE A 80 -0.37 27.04 11.94
C PHE A 80 0.50 28.30 11.94
N ALA A 81 0.60 29.04 13.06
CA ALA A 81 1.34 30.30 13.14
C ALA A 81 2.78 30.20 12.60
N ALA A 82 3.49 29.12 12.92
CA ALA A 82 4.85 28.91 12.45
C ALA A 82 4.92 28.67 10.93
N ALA A 83 4.03 27.83 10.39
CA ALA A 83 3.96 27.54 8.97
C ALA A 83 3.61 28.80 8.15
N HIS A 84 2.67 29.62 8.65
CA HIS A 84 2.28 30.88 8.01
C HIS A 84 3.44 31.88 7.94
N ARG A 85 4.25 32.01 9.01
CA ARG A 85 5.44 32.87 8.99
C ARG A 85 6.45 32.41 7.94
N THR A 86 6.71 31.10 7.85
CA THR A 86 7.65 30.54 6.88
C THR A 86 7.19 30.75 5.44
N ILE A 87 5.90 30.50 5.15
CA ILE A 87 5.35 30.72 3.79
C ILE A 87 5.30 32.22 3.44
N GLY A 88 4.95 33.07 4.41
CA GLY A 88 4.91 34.52 4.22
C GLY A 88 6.29 35.11 3.89
N THR A 89 7.34 34.65 4.57
CA THR A 89 8.72 35.07 4.28
C THR A 89 9.20 34.58 2.91
N ALA A 90 8.84 33.35 2.51
CA ALA A 90 9.18 32.81 1.19
C ALA A 90 8.45 33.49 0.01
N ARG A 91 7.28 34.11 0.25
CA ARG A 91 6.52 34.86 -0.77
C ARG A 91 6.89 36.34 -0.88
N GLY A 92 7.61 36.86 0.12
CA GLY A 92 8.04 38.27 0.17
C GLY A 92 9.47 38.51 -0.31
N ALA A 93 10.20 37.45 -0.69
CA ALA A 93 11.52 37.48 -1.32
C ALA A 93 11.40 37.20 -2.82
#